data_AF-A0A6B9G4C5-F1
#
_entry.id   AF-A0A6B9G4C5-F1
#
_cell.length_a   1.000
_cell.length_b   1.000
_cell.length_c   1.000
_cell.angle_alpha   90.00
_cell.angle_beta   90.00
_cell.angle_gamma   90.00
#
_symmetry.space_group_name_H-M   'P 1'
#
loop_
_entity.id
_entity.type
_entity.pdbx_description
1 polymer ?
#
loop_
_entity_poly.entity_id
_entity_poly.type
_entity_poly.pdbx_seq_one_letter_code
_entity_poly.pdbx_strand_id
1 'polypeptide(L)'
;MLATFIIALREGLEAALIVGIIAAFLRKNGKPLTAMWVGVVCAVILSLAVGFVLNLTENALPQARQEMMESIIGLVAVFFVTGMVMWMNSHAHNLKRQLETEAAEAITRSSAMALASMAFLSVLKEGFETSVFLLATFSASQSAIWAAVGAVLGLLVAILVGWGIYAGGIRINLSRFFRFTGLFLILVAAGLIISALRSAHEAGWLNAGQQRVADLTWLVTPGTIQSALITGVLGIPADPRLVEFAGWLIYIVAVAGLIYWPAHLRPAPKRAAQFTAVTGAGLALTAVLLFLVYPAPNADIPDEMPLVSRTSQQTVGHISSQPAAGKPQFAVTLEGLPAASLTVPDDQLSKVTTSGKQEWQANYSYEPADASSPLTLDQVMAAYGNRIPVGLSPAQHPGPYQAKWTVNCSVDATMMRGVVVTAESHPATFITLSGSGLQSPRTISARARSAEAGCDWQISPAFSQDIEQRLRDAAAAQDVYHFWAVILPTLFAILAFTCFFSASRQFRRLKGVRARGRSKQGLLDSSTHQ
;
A
#
# COMPACT_ATOMS: atom_id res chain seq x y z
N MET A 1 -23.28 -3.85 10.57
CA MET A 1 -24.29 -3.62 11.63
C MET A 1 -23.75 -3.87 13.03
N LEU A 2 -23.24 -5.08 13.32
CA LEU A 2 -22.89 -5.45 14.70
C LEU A 2 -21.69 -4.67 15.26
N ALA A 3 -20.63 -4.50 14.46
CA ALA A 3 -19.48 -3.68 14.82
C ALA A 3 -19.89 -2.27 15.25
N THR A 4 -20.64 -1.57 14.40
CA THR A 4 -21.11 -0.20 14.66
C THR A 4 -22.10 -0.13 15.82
N PHE A 5 -22.94 -1.16 16.02
CA PHE A 5 -23.79 -1.29 17.19
C PHE A 5 -22.99 -1.36 18.49
N ILE A 6 -21.98 -2.23 18.56
CA ILE A 6 -21.19 -2.42 19.79
C ILE A 6 -20.35 -1.17 20.10
N ILE A 7 -19.77 -0.55 19.07
CA ILE A 7 -19.03 0.71 19.21
C ILE A 7 -19.96 1.80 19.74
N ALA A 8 -21.07 2.09 19.05
CA ALA A 8 -22.00 3.14 19.45
C ALA A 8 -22.66 2.86 20.82
N LEU A 9 -22.95 1.60 21.14
CA LEU A 9 -23.44 1.19 22.46
C LEU A 9 -22.44 1.52 23.55
N ARG A 10 -21.16 1.24 23.33
CA ARG A 10 -20.10 1.46 24.32
C ARG A 10 -19.86 2.96 24.54
N GLU A 11 -19.56 3.69 23.48
CA GLU A 11 -19.26 5.12 23.59
C GLU A 11 -20.49 5.90 24.05
N GLY A 12 -21.66 5.52 23.54
CA GLY A 12 -22.94 6.07 23.98
C GLY A 12 -23.21 5.80 25.46
N LEU A 13 -22.85 4.62 25.98
CA LEU A 13 -23.05 4.31 27.40
C LEU A 13 -22.13 5.15 28.28
N GLU A 14 -20.88 5.35 27.87
CA GLU A 14 -19.92 6.20 28.58
C GLU A 14 -20.42 7.65 28.64
N ALA A 15 -20.82 8.20 27.49
CA ALA A 15 -21.43 9.52 27.43
C ALA A 15 -22.72 9.62 28.26
N ALA A 16 -23.61 8.62 28.18
CA ALA A 16 -24.86 8.60 28.93
C ALA A 16 -24.65 8.46 30.44
N LEU A 17 -23.61 7.75 30.88
CA LEU A 17 -23.23 7.65 32.29
C LEU A 17 -22.72 8.99 32.82
N ILE A 18 -21.83 9.67 32.08
CA ILE A 18 -21.31 10.98 32.48
C ILE A 18 -22.45 12.01 32.56
N VAL A 19 -23.28 12.09 31.52
CA VAL A 19 -24.45 12.97 31.49
C VAL A 19 -25.44 12.62 32.60
N GLY A 20 -25.70 11.34 32.84
CA GLY A 20 -26.58 10.88 33.92
C GLY A 20 -26.09 11.27 35.32
N ILE A 21 -24.78 11.21 35.57
CA ILE A 21 -24.16 11.63 36.82
C ILE A 21 -24.27 13.14 37.02
N ILE A 22 -23.97 13.93 35.97
CA ILE A 22 -24.10 15.40 36.00
C ILE A 22 -25.57 15.81 36.18
N ALA A 23 -26.50 15.11 35.53
CA ALA A 23 -27.93 15.35 35.67
C ALA A 23 -28.42 15.05 37.10
N ALA A 24 -27.99 13.92 37.69
CA ALA A 24 -28.28 13.58 39.08
C ALA A 24 -27.70 14.63 40.05
N PHE A 25 -26.49 15.12 39.78
CA PHE A 25 -25.85 16.19 40.54
C PHE A 25 -26.65 17.51 40.49
N LEU A 26 -27.06 17.95 39.30
CA LEU A 26 -27.83 19.19 39.14
C LEU A 26 -29.20 19.09 39.82
N ARG A 27 -29.86 17.93 39.68
CA ARG A 27 -31.15 17.66 40.33
C ARG A 27 -31.05 17.66 41.85
N LYS A 28 -30.01 17.05 42.42
CA LYS A 28 -29.78 17.01 43.87
C LYS A 28 -29.52 18.41 44.46
N ASN A 29 -28.93 19.31 43.68
CA ASN A 29 -28.60 20.68 44.09
C ASN A 29 -29.64 21.73 43.66
N GLY A 30 -30.80 21.32 43.14
CA GLY A 30 -31.88 22.23 42.74
C GLY A 30 -31.53 23.20 41.60
N LYS A 31 -30.49 22.90 40.80
CA LYS A 31 -30.07 23.72 39.66
C LYS A 31 -30.77 23.29 38.37
N PRO A 32 -31.06 24.21 37.44
CA PRO A 32 -31.73 23.86 36.18
C PRO A 32 -30.83 23.02 35.27
N LEU A 33 -31.42 21.99 34.65
CA LEU A 33 -30.73 21.07 33.72
C LEU A 33 -30.51 21.68 32.32
N THR A 34 -31.07 22.85 32.05
CA THR A 34 -31.07 23.50 30.73
C THR A 34 -29.65 23.77 30.22
N ALA A 35 -28.76 24.29 31.09
CA ALA A 35 -27.37 24.58 30.71
C ALA A 35 -26.60 23.32 30.29
N MET A 36 -26.83 22.19 30.96
CA MET A 36 -26.23 20.90 30.60
C MET A 36 -26.74 20.41 29.24
N TRP A 37 -28.05 20.45 29.00
CA TRP A 37 -28.64 20.02 27.72
C TRP A 37 -28.15 20.86 26.54
N VAL A 38 -27.98 22.18 26.71
CA VAL A 38 -27.36 23.02 25.68
C VAL A 38 -25.94 22.54 25.35
N GLY A 39 -25.14 22.25 26.38
CA GLY A 39 -23.80 21.66 26.20
C GLY A 39 -23.85 20.32 25.45
N VAL A 40 -24.70 19.39 25.87
CA VAL A 40 -24.83 18.07 25.24
C VAL A 40 -25.25 18.19 23.77
N VAL A 41 -26.26 19.02 23.46
CA VAL A 41 -26.74 19.22 22.09
C VAL A 41 -25.66 19.85 21.21
N CYS A 42 -24.96 20.88 21.69
CA CYS A 42 -23.84 21.47 20.96
C CYS A 42 -22.71 20.46 20.70
N ALA A 43 -22.38 19.62 21.68
CA ALA A 43 -21.36 18.58 21.52
C ALA A 43 -21.75 17.53 20.48
N VAL A 44 -23.02 17.10 20.47
CA VAL A 44 -23.56 16.15 19.49
C VAL A 44 -23.52 16.75 18.08
N ILE A 45 -23.97 17.99 17.91
CA ILE A 45 -23.93 18.68 16.60
C ILE A 45 -22.48 18.79 16.10
N LEU A 46 -21.55 19.20 16.97
CA LEU A 46 -20.14 19.33 16.59
C LEU A 46 -19.52 17.98 16.23
N SER A 47 -19.86 16.90 16.94
CA SER A 47 -19.39 15.55 16.63
C SER A 47 -19.91 15.07 15.26
N LEU A 48 -21.21 15.27 14.98
CA LEU A 48 -21.80 14.96 13.67
C LEU A 48 -21.14 15.78 12.54
N ALA A 49 -20.84 17.06 12.80
CA ALA A 49 -20.15 17.91 11.84
C ALA A 49 -18.74 17.39 11.52
N VAL A 50 -17.98 16.93 12.52
CA VAL A 50 -16.67 16.30 12.32
C VAL A 50 -16.80 15.04 11.45
N GLY A 51 -17.73 14.14 11.78
CA GLY A 51 -17.98 12.94 10.98
C GLY A 51 -18.34 13.24 9.52
N PHE A 52 -19.19 14.25 9.30
CA PHE A 52 -19.58 14.67 7.96
C PHE A 52 -18.42 15.29 7.15
N VAL A 53 -17.61 16.15 7.78
CA VAL A 53 -16.44 16.76 7.13
C VAL A 53 -15.41 15.69 6.73
N LEU A 54 -15.16 14.71 7.60
CA LEU A 54 -14.25 13.61 7.28
C LEU A 54 -14.76 12.77 6.10
N ASN A 55 -16.06 12.44 6.07
CA ASN A 55 -16.66 11.68 4.97
C ASN A 55 -16.62 12.43 3.63
N LEU A 56 -16.88 13.75 3.64
CA LEU A 56 -16.75 14.57 2.43
C LEU A 56 -15.31 14.62 1.91
N THR A 57 -14.33 14.71 2.82
CA THR A 57 -12.91 14.74 2.47
C THR A 57 -12.49 13.42 1.81
N GLU A 58 -12.98 12.29 2.32
CA GLU A 58 -12.74 10.95 1.76
C GLU A 58 -13.29 10.79 0.34
N ASN A 59 -14.54 11.20 0.12
CA ASN A 59 -15.20 11.11 -1.17
C ASN A 59 -14.63 12.05 -2.25
N ALA A 60 -13.86 13.08 -1.85
CA ALA A 60 -13.26 14.05 -2.78
C ALA A 60 -11.88 13.61 -3.32
N LEU A 61 -11.33 12.50 -2.82
CA LEU A 61 -9.99 12.02 -3.20
C LEU A 61 -10.06 11.07 -4.40
N PRO A 62 -9.01 11.03 -5.27
CA PRO A 62 -8.88 9.99 -6.29
C PRO A 62 -8.80 8.60 -5.66
N GLN A 63 -9.33 7.57 -6.34
CA GLN A 63 -9.46 6.20 -5.82
C GLN A 63 -8.18 5.67 -5.14
N ALA A 64 -6.99 5.83 -5.75
CA ALA A 64 -5.73 5.39 -5.14
C ALA A 64 -5.40 6.09 -3.80
N ARG A 65 -5.76 7.37 -3.66
CA ARG A 65 -5.58 8.12 -2.39
C ARG A 65 -6.66 7.78 -1.37
N GLN A 66 -7.85 7.39 -1.82
CA GLN A 66 -8.92 6.92 -0.95
C GLN A 66 -8.51 5.62 -0.25
N GLU A 67 -7.99 4.64 -0.99
CA GLU A 67 -7.48 3.38 -0.42
C GLU A 67 -6.34 3.61 0.60
N MET A 68 -5.44 4.55 0.30
CA MET A 68 -4.37 4.94 1.25
C MET A 68 -4.93 5.52 2.55
N MET A 69 -5.93 6.40 2.43
CA MET A 69 -6.53 7.05 3.58
C MET A 69 -7.35 6.06 4.41
N GLU A 70 -8.10 5.15 3.77
CA GLU A 70 -8.83 4.07 4.44
C GLU A 70 -7.89 3.18 5.25
N SER A 71 -6.74 2.78 4.68
CA SER A 71 -5.73 2.00 5.40
C SER A 71 -5.21 2.73 6.64
N ILE A 72 -4.87 4.02 6.51
CA ILE A 72 -4.39 4.83 7.64
C ILE A 72 -5.49 4.97 8.71
N ILE A 73 -6.70 5.35 8.32
CA ILE A 73 -7.83 5.54 9.25
C ILE A 73 -8.15 4.22 9.96
N GLY A 74 -8.12 3.09 9.25
CA GLY A 74 -8.31 1.75 9.82
C GLY A 74 -7.25 1.43 10.87
N LEU A 75 -5.96 1.65 10.59
CA LEU A 75 -4.88 1.43 11.55
C LEU A 75 -4.99 2.34 12.78
N VAL A 76 -5.33 3.61 12.57
CA VAL A 76 -5.56 4.58 13.66
C VAL A 76 -6.74 4.13 14.52
N ALA A 77 -7.86 3.71 13.90
CA ALA A 77 -9.02 3.19 14.62
C ALA A 77 -8.65 1.95 15.46
N VAL A 78 -7.93 1.00 14.90
CA VAL A 78 -7.45 -0.19 15.63
C VAL A 78 -6.59 0.21 16.84
N PHE A 79 -5.68 1.17 16.68
CA PHE A 79 -4.84 1.67 17.78
C PHE A 79 -5.69 2.26 18.91
N PHE A 80 -6.63 3.15 18.59
CA PHE A 80 -7.51 3.78 19.58
C PHE A 80 -8.45 2.77 20.24
N VAL A 81 -9.11 1.88 19.48
CA VAL A 81 -9.97 0.82 20.02
C VAL A 81 -9.19 -0.07 20.99
N THR A 82 -8.01 -0.53 20.58
CA THR A 82 -7.16 -1.38 21.44
C THR A 82 -6.78 -0.67 22.73
N GLY A 83 -6.35 0.60 22.62
CA GLY A 83 -6.01 1.45 23.76
C GLY A 83 -7.16 1.57 24.75
N MET A 84 -8.37 1.81 24.23
CA MET A 84 -9.56 2.04 25.05
C MET A 84 -10.06 0.76 25.71
N VAL A 85 -10.06 -0.38 25.00
CA VAL A 85 -10.41 -1.70 25.58
C VAL A 85 -9.43 -2.05 26.71
N MET A 86 -8.12 -1.80 26.54
CA MET A 86 -7.12 -2.02 27.58
C MET A 86 -7.34 -1.10 28.80
N TRP A 87 -7.59 0.19 28.56
CA TRP A 87 -7.80 1.17 29.61
C TRP A 87 -9.05 0.85 30.44
N MET A 88 -10.16 0.58 29.78
CA MET A 88 -11.45 0.29 30.39
C MET A 88 -11.41 -1.00 31.20
N ASN A 89 -10.87 -2.10 30.64
CA ASN A 89 -10.81 -3.38 31.37
C ASN A 89 -9.96 -3.26 32.65
N SER A 90 -8.98 -2.36 32.67
CA SER A 90 -8.14 -2.10 33.85
C SER A 90 -8.79 -1.17 34.88
N HIS A 91 -9.62 -0.21 34.45
CA HIS A 91 -10.19 0.83 35.33
C HIS A 91 -11.69 0.66 35.64
N ALA A 92 -12.39 -0.28 35.01
CA ALA A 92 -13.84 -0.49 35.16
C ALA A 92 -14.30 -0.75 36.61
N HIS A 93 -13.46 -1.33 37.47
CA HIS A 93 -13.79 -1.55 38.90
C HIS A 93 -13.79 -0.26 39.74
N ASN A 94 -12.95 0.71 39.37
CA ASN A 94 -12.81 1.97 40.10
C ASN A 94 -13.61 3.12 39.48
N LEU A 95 -14.12 2.93 38.26
CA LEU A 95 -14.82 3.98 37.51
C LEU A 95 -15.98 4.58 38.31
N LYS A 96 -16.81 3.74 38.95
CA LYS A 96 -17.89 4.22 39.82
C LYS A 96 -17.37 5.10 40.96
N ARG A 97 -16.29 4.69 41.63
CA ARG A 97 -15.72 5.39 42.78
C ARG A 97 -14.98 6.67 42.35
N GLN A 98 -14.28 6.65 41.21
CA GLN A 98 -13.63 7.83 40.63
C GLN A 98 -14.66 8.87 40.20
N LEU A 99 -15.72 8.45 39.53
CA LEU A 99 -16.82 9.34 39.15
C LEU A 99 -17.55 9.91 40.38
N GLU A 100 -17.75 9.11 41.44
CA GLU A 100 -18.27 9.60 42.72
C GLU A 100 -17.32 10.61 43.40
N THR A 101 -16.00 10.43 43.26
CA THR A 101 -14.98 11.30 43.88
C THR A 101 -14.77 12.60 43.09
N GLU A 102 -14.75 12.56 41.75
CA GLU A 102 -14.71 13.75 40.90
C GLU A 102 -15.99 14.57 41.02
N ALA A 103 -17.16 13.90 41.11
CA ALA A 103 -18.41 14.56 41.42
C ALA A 103 -18.37 15.22 42.81
N ALA A 104 -17.67 14.61 43.77
CA ALA A 104 -17.48 15.17 45.11
C ALA A 104 -16.48 16.35 45.15
N GLU A 105 -15.42 16.33 44.35
CA GLU A 105 -14.49 17.47 44.21
C GLU A 105 -15.16 18.65 43.49
N ALA A 106 -15.99 18.38 42.48
CA ALA A 106 -16.76 19.41 41.78
C ALA A 106 -17.79 20.13 42.68
N ILE A 107 -18.19 19.53 43.82
CA ILE A 107 -19.00 20.19 44.86
C ILE A 107 -18.35 21.51 45.32
N THR A 108 -17.03 21.59 45.30
CA THR A 108 -16.30 22.75 45.86
C THR A 108 -16.20 23.97 44.94
N ARG A 109 -16.49 23.85 43.63
CA ARG A 109 -16.21 24.93 42.64
C ARG A 109 -17.44 25.66 42.06
N SER A 110 -18.65 25.40 42.58
CA SER A 110 -19.92 26.14 42.34
C SER A 110 -20.01 27.02 41.06
N SER A 111 -20.13 26.41 39.87
CA SER A 111 -20.60 27.13 38.70
C SER A 111 -21.39 26.20 37.78
N ALA A 112 -22.67 26.54 37.52
CA ALA A 112 -23.49 25.81 36.55
C ALA A 112 -22.85 25.78 35.15
N MET A 113 -22.02 26.77 34.84
CA MET A 113 -21.25 26.85 33.60
C MET A 113 -20.09 25.86 33.57
N ALA A 114 -19.46 25.56 34.71
CA ALA A 114 -18.40 24.54 34.80
C ALA A 114 -18.95 23.11 34.61
N LEU A 115 -20.18 22.85 35.05
CA LEU A 115 -20.83 21.56 34.84
C LEU A 115 -21.32 21.40 33.40
N ALA A 116 -21.85 22.46 32.81
CA ALA A 116 -22.23 22.49 31.40
C ALA A 116 -21.00 22.29 30.49
N SER A 117 -19.87 22.95 30.79
CA SER A 117 -18.63 22.76 30.03
C SER A 117 -18.03 21.37 30.23
N MET A 118 -18.10 20.80 31.44
CA MET A 118 -17.65 19.43 31.70
C MET A 118 -18.49 18.41 30.93
N ALA A 119 -19.83 18.55 30.94
CA ALA A 119 -20.73 17.70 30.15
C ALA A 119 -20.45 17.84 28.64
N PHE A 120 -20.31 19.08 28.16
CA PHE A 120 -19.97 19.38 26.77
C PHE A 120 -18.64 18.73 26.36
N LEU A 121 -17.55 18.97 27.10
CA LEU A 121 -16.22 18.43 26.76
C LEU A 121 -16.18 16.91 26.84
N SER A 122 -16.88 16.31 27.80
CA SER A 122 -16.95 14.86 27.93
C SER A 122 -17.70 14.25 26.74
N VAL A 123 -18.91 14.75 26.43
CA VAL A 123 -19.68 14.25 25.28
C VAL A 123 -18.98 14.56 23.96
N LEU A 124 -18.29 15.69 23.83
CA LEU A 124 -17.55 16.04 22.63
C LEU A 124 -16.37 15.08 22.41
N LYS A 125 -15.64 14.73 23.46
CA LYS A 125 -14.53 13.77 23.38
C LYS A 125 -15.04 12.40 22.94
N GLU A 126 -16.03 11.86 23.64
CA GLU A 126 -16.59 10.54 23.31
C GLU A 126 -17.27 10.55 21.93
N GLY A 127 -17.92 11.67 21.55
CA GLY A 127 -18.53 11.87 20.24
C GLY A 127 -17.54 12.01 19.09
N PHE A 128 -16.38 12.63 19.32
CA PHE A 128 -15.26 12.67 18.37
C PHE A 128 -14.71 11.28 18.11
N GLU A 129 -14.41 10.53 19.18
CA GLU A 129 -13.93 9.14 19.07
C GLU A 129 -14.96 8.27 18.33
N THR A 130 -16.24 8.38 18.69
CA THR A 130 -17.34 7.69 18.00
C THR A 130 -17.38 8.02 16.51
N SER A 131 -17.23 9.30 16.14
CA SER A 131 -17.30 9.73 14.74
C SER A 131 -16.15 9.15 13.90
N VAL A 132 -14.93 9.13 14.46
CA VAL A 132 -13.75 8.53 13.80
C VAL A 132 -13.91 7.01 13.67
N PHE A 133 -14.38 6.32 14.71
CA PHE A 133 -14.58 4.87 14.66
C PHE A 133 -15.70 4.45 13.71
N LEU A 134 -16.81 5.20 13.71
CA LEU A 134 -17.92 4.93 12.79
C LEU A 134 -17.48 5.17 11.35
N LEU A 135 -16.71 6.23 11.07
CA LEU A 135 -16.16 6.45 9.73
C LEU A 135 -15.28 5.27 9.29
N ALA A 136 -14.30 4.88 10.10
CA ALA A 136 -13.42 3.74 9.80
C ALA A 136 -14.21 2.45 9.53
N THR A 137 -15.28 2.23 10.31
CA THR A 137 -16.13 1.04 10.16
C THR A 137 -17.09 1.16 8.98
N PHE A 138 -17.48 2.37 8.58
CA PHE A 138 -18.34 2.63 7.42
C PHE A 138 -17.58 2.42 6.13
N SER A 139 -16.33 2.91 6.03
CA SER A 139 -15.46 2.68 4.87
C SER A 139 -15.20 1.18 4.69
N ALA A 140 -14.90 0.47 5.78
CA ALA A 140 -14.68 -0.98 5.77
C ALA A 140 -15.93 -1.84 5.54
N SER A 141 -17.15 -1.27 5.54
CA SER A 141 -18.41 -2.03 5.48
C SER A 141 -18.95 -2.10 4.04
N GLN A 142 -19.38 -3.29 3.62
CA GLN A 142 -20.03 -3.51 2.31
C GLN A 142 -21.31 -2.66 2.10
N SER A 143 -21.94 -2.19 3.17
CA SER A 143 -23.11 -1.31 3.10
C SER A 143 -23.11 -0.29 4.24
N ALA A 144 -23.06 0.99 3.88
CA ALA A 144 -23.11 2.11 4.81
C ALA A 144 -24.47 2.20 5.55
N ILE A 145 -25.58 1.85 4.88
CA ILE A 145 -26.93 1.92 5.47
C ILE A 145 -27.04 0.98 6.68
N TRP A 146 -26.64 -0.28 6.50
CA TRP A 146 -26.66 -1.27 7.57
C TRP A 146 -25.71 -0.89 8.71
N ALA A 147 -24.56 -0.30 8.38
CA ALA A 147 -23.63 0.22 9.38
C ALA A 147 -24.27 1.36 10.21
N ALA A 148 -24.96 2.30 9.56
CA ALA A 148 -25.67 3.40 10.22
C ALA A 148 -26.82 2.91 11.12
N VAL A 149 -27.64 1.95 10.64
CA VAL A 149 -28.71 1.34 11.45
C VAL A 149 -28.14 0.69 12.71
N GLY A 150 -27.00 -0.01 12.59
CA GLY A 150 -26.30 -0.58 13.74
C GLY A 150 -25.90 0.49 14.76
N ALA A 151 -25.28 1.59 14.31
CA ALA A 151 -24.87 2.69 15.18
C ALA A 151 -26.05 3.34 15.91
N VAL A 152 -27.15 3.61 15.20
CA VAL A 152 -28.37 4.21 15.78
C VAL A 152 -28.97 3.28 16.83
N LEU A 153 -29.09 1.98 16.54
CA LEU A 153 -29.60 1.00 17.50
C LEU A 153 -28.71 0.93 18.75
N GLY A 154 -27.38 0.95 18.58
CA GLY A 154 -26.42 0.93 19.69
C GLY A 154 -26.59 2.15 20.59
N LEU A 155 -26.68 3.33 19.98
CA LEU A 155 -26.90 4.59 20.69
C LEU A 155 -28.26 4.62 21.42
N LEU A 156 -29.34 4.14 20.79
CA LEU A 156 -30.65 4.05 21.44
C LEU A 156 -30.61 3.16 22.69
N VAL A 157 -29.98 1.98 22.58
CA VAL A 157 -29.82 1.08 23.72
C VAL A 157 -28.96 1.72 24.81
N ALA A 158 -27.88 2.42 24.45
CA ALA A 158 -27.05 3.16 25.40
C ALA A 158 -27.84 4.23 26.17
N ILE A 159 -28.68 5.01 25.48
CA ILE A 159 -29.55 6.02 26.08
C ILE A 159 -30.55 5.37 27.03
N LEU A 160 -31.19 4.27 26.63
CA LEU A 160 -32.14 3.53 27.47
C LEU A 160 -31.47 2.99 28.75
N VAL A 161 -30.28 2.42 28.62
CA VAL A 161 -29.50 1.91 29.75
C VAL A 161 -29.07 3.06 30.67
N GLY A 162 -28.52 4.15 30.10
CA GLY A 162 -28.12 5.33 30.86
C GLY A 162 -29.28 5.98 31.61
N TRP A 163 -30.44 6.09 30.98
CA TRP A 163 -31.68 6.53 31.62
C TRP A 163 -32.09 5.61 32.76
N GLY A 164 -32.05 4.29 32.55
CA GLY A 164 -32.40 3.30 33.57
C GLY A 164 -31.46 3.32 34.78
N ILE A 165 -30.18 3.65 34.57
CA ILE A 165 -29.20 3.89 35.65
C ILE A 165 -29.51 5.20 36.39
N TYR A 166 -29.79 6.29 35.66
CA TYR A 166 -30.18 7.58 36.25
C TYR A 166 -31.46 7.48 37.09
N ALA A 167 -32.45 6.73 36.62
CA ALA A 167 -33.70 6.47 37.34
C ALA A 167 -33.53 5.51 38.54
N GLY A 168 -32.35 4.92 38.74
CA GLY A 168 -32.05 3.99 39.82
C GLY A 168 -32.62 2.57 39.65
N GLY A 169 -33.26 2.29 38.50
CA GLY A 169 -33.94 1.02 38.22
C GLY A 169 -33.03 -0.10 37.73
N ILE A 170 -31.84 0.21 37.19
CA ILE A 170 -30.94 -0.79 36.61
C ILE A 170 -29.59 -0.81 37.34
N ARG A 171 -29.26 -1.94 37.96
CA ARG A 171 -27.94 -2.20 38.58
C ARG A 171 -27.10 -3.12 37.67
N ILE A 172 -26.39 -2.54 36.70
CA ILE A 172 -25.49 -3.31 35.82
C ILE A 172 -24.13 -3.48 36.48
N ASN A 173 -23.57 -4.69 36.43
CA ASN A 173 -22.16 -4.91 36.73
C ASN A 173 -21.31 -4.43 35.54
N LEU A 174 -20.90 -3.16 35.60
CA LEU A 174 -20.15 -2.48 34.53
C LEU A 174 -18.87 -3.23 34.15
N SER A 175 -18.20 -3.87 35.13
CA SER A 175 -17.00 -4.64 34.84
C SER A 175 -17.29 -5.88 33.98
N ARG A 176 -18.40 -6.61 34.22
CA ARG A 176 -18.77 -7.74 33.35
C ARG A 176 -19.20 -7.26 31.98
N PHE A 177 -19.99 -6.18 31.92
CA PHE A 177 -20.45 -5.60 30.67
C PHE A 177 -19.27 -5.23 29.76
N PHE A 178 -18.32 -4.41 30.26
CA PHE A 178 -17.15 -3.99 29.49
C PHE A 178 -16.21 -5.14 29.15
N ARG A 179 -16.18 -6.21 29.95
CA ARG A 179 -15.38 -7.40 29.64
C ARG A 179 -15.97 -8.17 28.44
N PHE A 180 -17.29 -8.38 28.42
CA PHE A 180 -17.93 -9.04 27.29
C PHE A 180 -17.88 -8.19 26.02
N THR A 181 -18.27 -6.90 26.10
CA THR A 181 -18.21 -6.01 24.94
C THR A 181 -16.79 -5.77 24.46
N GLY A 182 -15.81 -5.74 25.36
CA GLY A 182 -14.39 -5.66 25.03
C GLY A 182 -13.88 -6.87 24.21
N LEU A 183 -14.35 -8.09 24.50
CA LEU A 183 -14.01 -9.27 23.70
C LEU A 183 -14.55 -9.13 22.26
N PHE A 184 -15.79 -8.68 22.10
CA PHE A 184 -16.35 -8.41 20.78
C PHE A 184 -15.61 -7.29 20.04
N LEU A 185 -15.19 -6.23 20.73
CA LEU A 185 -14.41 -5.14 20.13
C LEU A 185 -13.04 -5.60 19.62
N ILE A 186 -12.41 -6.58 20.28
CA ILE A 186 -11.17 -7.19 19.77
C ILE A 186 -11.44 -7.89 18.43
N LEU A 187 -12.56 -8.61 18.30
CA LEU A 187 -12.93 -9.26 17.04
C LEU A 187 -13.23 -8.23 15.94
N VAL A 188 -13.95 -7.16 16.28
CA VAL A 188 -14.25 -6.06 15.34
C VAL A 188 -12.96 -5.37 14.89
N ALA A 189 -12.06 -5.03 15.82
CA ALA A 189 -10.78 -4.42 15.49
C ALA A 189 -9.89 -5.35 14.67
N ALA A 190 -9.93 -6.66 14.91
CA ALA A 190 -9.28 -7.63 14.05
C ALA A 190 -9.84 -7.60 12.62
N GLY A 191 -11.16 -7.43 12.47
CA GLY A 191 -11.78 -7.20 11.16
C GLY A 191 -11.31 -5.92 10.48
N LEU A 192 -11.17 -4.81 11.22
CA LEU A 192 -10.60 -3.57 10.69
C LEU A 192 -9.15 -3.73 10.23
N ILE A 193 -8.36 -4.63 10.85
CA ILE A 193 -7.01 -4.96 10.36
C ILE A 193 -7.06 -5.62 8.99
N ILE A 194 -8.00 -6.54 8.77
CA ILE A 194 -8.17 -7.17 7.45
C ILE A 194 -8.45 -6.09 6.41
N SER A 195 -9.44 -5.21 6.66
CA SER A 195 -9.77 -4.12 5.75
C SER A 195 -8.57 -3.18 5.53
N ALA A 196 -7.86 -2.78 6.60
CA ALA A 196 -6.70 -1.90 6.48
C ALA A 196 -5.55 -2.52 5.69
N LEU A 197 -5.33 -3.83 5.81
CA LEU A 197 -4.33 -4.57 5.04
C LEU A 197 -4.75 -4.74 3.57
N ARG A 198 -6.05 -4.90 3.31
CA ARG A 198 -6.61 -4.94 1.97
C ARG A 198 -6.46 -3.60 1.26
N SER A 199 -6.90 -2.50 1.87
CA SER A 199 -6.72 -1.16 1.31
C SER A 199 -5.23 -0.80 1.18
N ALA A 200 -4.36 -1.28 2.07
CA ALA A 200 -2.90 -1.13 1.90
C ALA A 200 -2.36 -1.85 0.65
N HIS A 201 -2.93 -3.01 0.31
CA HIS A 201 -2.59 -3.70 -0.93
C HIS A 201 -3.15 -2.97 -2.16
N GLU A 202 -4.39 -2.51 -2.11
CA GLU A 202 -5.02 -1.76 -3.21
C GLU A 202 -4.33 -0.41 -3.46
N ALA A 203 -3.79 0.21 -2.40
CA ALA A 203 -2.91 1.36 -2.48
C ALA A 203 -1.49 1.07 -3.00
N GLY A 204 -1.13 -0.20 -3.19
CA GLY A 204 0.21 -0.64 -3.61
C GLY A 204 1.28 -0.60 -2.49
N TRP A 205 0.91 -0.37 -1.23
CA TRP A 205 1.86 -0.38 -0.10
C TRP A 205 2.23 -1.80 0.36
N LEU A 206 1.32 -2.76 0.18
CA LEU A 206 1.46 -4.12 0.70
C LEU A 206 1.16 -5.18 -0.38
N ASN A 207 2.11 -5.41 -1.29
CA ASN A 207 1.96 -6.41 -2.37
C ASN A 207 2.48 -7.81 -2.01
N ALA A 208 3.07 -7.96 -0.82
CA ALA A 208 3.56 -9.24 -0.32
C ALA A 208 2.44 -10.13 0.24
N GLY A 209 2.59 -11.45 0.12
CA GLY A 209 1.73 -12.45 0.78
C GLY A 209 0.24 -12.41 0.37
N GLN A 210 -0.04 -12.02 -0.86
CA GLN A 210 -1.39 -11.96 -1.44
C GLN A 210 -1.93 -13.31 -1.90
N GLN A 211 -1.20 -14.40 -1.60
CA GLN A 211 -1.61 -15.77 -1.90
C GLN A 211 -2.87 -16.12 -1.09
N ARG A 212 -3.83 -16.79 -1.75
CA ARG A 212 -5.05 -17.29 -1.10
C ARG A 212 -4.69 -18.46 -0.18
N VAL A 213 -5.01 -18.36 1.11
CA VAL A 213 -4.65 -19.39 2.11
C VAL A 213 -5.73 -20.46 2.25
N ALA A 214 -6.98 -20.06 2.14
CA ALA A 214 -8.12 -20.96 2.27
C ALA A 214 -9.25 -20.48 1.36
N ASP A 215 -9.92 -21.43 0.71
CA ASP A 215 -11.21 -21.17 0.09
C ASP A 215 -12.29 -21.38 1.16
N LEU A 216 -12.74 -20.29 1.78
CA LEU A 216 -13.78 -20.32 2.81
C LEU A 216 -15.18 -20.17 2.21
N THR A 217 -15.35 -20.35 0.90
CA THR A 217 -16.67 -20.26 0.25
C THR A 217 -17.69 -21.24 0.85
N TRP A 218 -17.22 -22.34 1.46
CA TRP A 218 -18.06 -23.31 2.20
C TRP A 218 -18.57 -22.79 3.56
N LEU A 219 -17.87 -21.84 4.18
CA LEU A 219 -18.21 -21.25 5.48
C LEU A 219 -18.84 -19.85 5.33
N VAL A 220 -18.44 -19.11 4.30
CA VAL A 220 -18.87 -17.75 3.97
C VAL A 220 -19.44 -17.77 2.55
N THR A 221 -20.57 -18.45 2.36
CA THR A 221 -21.25 -18.48 1.05
C THR A 221 -21.84 -17.10 0.75
N PRO A 222 -21.41 -16.41 -0.33
CA PRO A 222 -21.88 -15.05 -0.63
C PRO A 222 -23.40 -14.98 -0.74
N GLY A 223 -24.01 -14.01 -0.04
CA GLY A 223 -25.46 -13.80 -0.05
C GLY A 223 -26.24 -14.47 1.09
N THR A 224 -25.57 -15.17 2.02
CA THR A 224 -26.22 -15.79 3.19
C THR A 224 -26.20 -14.89 4.43
N ILE A 225 -27.17 -15.06 5.34
CA ILE A 225 -27.17 -14.36 6.64
C ILE A 225 -25.94 -14.76 7.48
N GLN A 226 -25.48 -16.01 7.33
CA GLN A 226 -24.29 -16.52 8.00
C GLN A 226 -23.02 -15.83 7.48
N SER A 227 -22.86 -15.63 6.17
CA SER A 227 -21.72 -14.86 5.63
C SER A 227 -21.76 -13.41 6.12
N ALA A 228 -22.94 -12.79 6.16
CA ALA A 228 -23.10 -11.42 6.65
C ALA A 228 -22.76 -11.31 8.15
N LEU A 229 -23.03 -12.35 8.95
CA LEU A 229 -22.64 -12.42 10.35
C LEU A 229 -21.14 -12.71 10.52
N ILE A 230 -20.58 -13.68 9.82
CA ILE A 230 -19.16 -14.05 9.95
C ILE A 230 -18.26 -12.91 9.44
N THR A 231 -18.54 -12.39 8.25
CA THR A 231 -17.81 -11.22 7.71
C THR A 231 -18.13 -9.95 8.49
N GLY A 232 -19.36 -9.77 8.97
CA GLY A 232 -19.75 -8.57 9.73
C GLY A 232 -19.31 -8.54 11.21
N VAL A 233 -19.08 -9.69 11.84
CA VAL A 233 -18.66 -9.82 13.25
C VAL A 233 -17.16 -10.10 13.38
N LEU A 234 -16.62 -11.00 12.54
CA LEU A 234 -15.21 -11.40 12.60
C LEU A 234 -14.35 -10.66 11.57
N GLY A 235 -14.96 -9.98 10.60
CA GLY A 235 -14.25 -9.31 9.50
C GLY A 235 -13.62 -10.27 8.49
N ILE A 236 -13.90 -11.57 8.58
CA ILE A 236 -13.26 -12.60 7.75
C ILE A 236 -13.93 -12.61 6.36
N PRO A 237 -13.18 -12.33 5.28
CA PRO A 237 -13.69 -12.38 3.91
C PRO A 237 -13.80 -13.84 3.44
N ALA A 238 -14.55 -14.09 2.37
CA ALA A 238 -14.69 -15.43 1.79
C ALA A 238 -13.37 -15.95 1.19
N ASP A 239 -12.47 -15.05 0.78
CA ASP A 239 -11.17 -15.32 0.17
C ASP A 239 -10.01 -14.70 0.98
N PRO A 240 -9.74 -15.18 2.22
CA PRO A 240 -8.70 -14.60 3.04
C PRO A 240 -7.32 -14.77 2.41
N ARG A 241 -6.65 -13.62 2.22
CA ARG A 241 -5.25 -13.58 1.79
C ARG A 241 -4.33 -13.84 2.97
N LEU A 242 -3.11 -14.34 2.71
CA LEU A 242 -2.20 -14.75 3.78
C LEU A 242 -1.89 -13.62 4.76
N VAL A 243 -1.60 -12.42 4.26
CA VAL A 243 -1.30 -11.28 5.14
C VAL A 243 -2.51 -10.84 5.94
N GLU A 244 -3.70 -10.82 5.33
CA GLU A 244 -4.96 -10.47 6.01
C GLU A 244 -5.22 -11.43 7.19
N PHE A 245 -5.15 -12.74 6.94
CA PHE A 245 -5.38 -13.76 7.96
C PHE A 245 -4.30 -13.77 9.06
N ALA A 246 -3.03 -13.65 8.67
CA ALA A 246 -1.93 -13.57 9.62
C ALA A 246 -2.04 -12.33 10.51
N GLY A 247 -2.35 -11.16 9.94
CA GLY A 247 -2.55 -9.92 10.68
C GLY A 247 -3.71 -10.02 11.67
N TRP A 248 -4.84 -10.56 11.23
CA TRP A 248 -6.01 -10.84 12.08
C TRP A 248 -5.67 -11.74 13.26
N LEU A 249 -4.99 -12.87 13.01
CA LEU A 249 -4.64 -13.85 14.03
C LEU A 249 -3.63 -13.28 15.03
N ILE A 250 -2.57 -12.62 14.54
CA ILE A 250 -1.55 -11.98 15.38
C ILE A 250 -2.21 -10.96 16.31
N TYR A 251 -3.10 -10.12 15.78
CA TYR A 251 -3.77 -9.11 16.58
C TYR A 251 -4.66 -9.71 17.67
N ILE A 252 -5.52 -10.67 17.34
CA ILE A 252 -6.40 -11.30 18.33
C ILE A 252 -5.56 -11.96 19.43
N VAL A 253 -4.56 -12.76 19.06
CA VAL A 253 -3.72 -13.47 20.03
C VAL A 253 -2.95 -12.49 20.91
N ALA A 254 -2.37 -11.43 20.32
CA ALA A 254 -1.62 -10.43 21.07
C ALA A 254 -2.51 -9.65 22.05
N VAL A 255 -3.64 -9.10 21.58
CA VAL A 255 -4.51 -8.25 22.40
C VAL A 255 -5.30 -9.07 23.41
N ALA A 256 -5.87 -10.22 23.01
CA ALA A 256 -6.57 -11.09 23.95
C ALA A 256 -5.59 -11.65 25.00
N GLY A 257 -4.39 -12.03 24.57
CA GLY A 257 -3.30 -12.43 25.47
C GLY A 257 -2.96 -11.35 26.48
N LEU A 258 -2.81 -10.09 26.04
CA LEU A 258 -2.47 -8.97 26.92
C LEU A 258 -3.59 -8.65 27.94
N ILE A 259 -4.84 -8.70 27.51
CA ILE A 259 -6.01 -8.25 28.30
C ILE A 259 -6.52 -9.35 29.24
N TYR A 260 -6.58 -10.60 28.76
CA TYR A 260 -7.18 -11.72 29.48
C TYR A 260 -6.17 -12.67 30.11
N TRP A 261 -4.88 -12.32 30.11
CA TRP A 261 -3.85 -13.16 30.74
C TRP A 261 -4.21 -13.47 32.19
N PRO A 262 -4.27 -14.75 32.59
CA PRO A 262 -4.68 -15.13 33.93
C PRO A 262 -3.77 -14.51 34.99
N ALA A 263 -4.36 -13.87 36.00
CA ALA A 263 -3.61 -13.12 37.01
C ALA A 263 -2.61 -14.01 37.80
N HIS A 264 -2.92 -15.29 37.98
CA HIS A 264 -2.06 -16.26 38.64
C HIS A 264 -0.89 -16.76 37.77
N LEU A 265 -1.00 -16.62 36.44
CA LEU A 265 0.07 -16.92 35.48
C LEU A 265 0.90 -15.68 35.13
N ARG A 266 0.65 -14.53 35.77
CA ARG A 266 1.43 -13.31 35.51
C ARG A 266 2.85 -13.50 36.07
N PRO A 267 3.89 -13.47 35.21
CA PRO A 267 5.25 -13.63 35.68
C PRO A 267 5.62 -12.51 36.66
N ALA A 268 6.44 -12.84 37.67
CA ALA A 268 6.98 -11.84 38.59
C ALA A 268 7.59 -10.67 37.79
N PRO A 269 7.53 -9.42 38.29
CA PRO A 269 7.87 -8.23 37.51
C PRO A 269 9.30 -8.23 36.93
N LYS A 270 10.24 -8.95 37.57
CA LYS A 270 11.58 -9.22 37.02
C LYS A 270 11.56 -10.16 35.81
N ARG A 271 10.82 -11.27 35.89
CA ARG A 271 10.68 -12.23 34.79
C ARG A 271 9.90 -11.62 33.62
N ALA A 272 8.91 -10.77 33.91
CA ALA A 272 8.20 -10.01 32.88
C ALA A 272 9.14 -9.06 32.11
N ALA A 273 9.99 -8.30 32.81
CA ALA A 273 10.98 -7.41 32.20
C ALA A 273 12.07 -8.16 31.42
N GLN A 274 12.44 -9.37 31.87
CA GLN A 274 13.36 -10.24 31.12
C GLN A 274 12.68 -10.78 29.85
N PHE A 275 11.43 -11.22 29.95
CA PHE A 275 10.68 -11.74 28.81
C PHE A 275 10.51 -10.66 27.73
N THR A 276 10.15 -9.43 28.10
CA THR A 276 10.05 -8.30 27.16
C THR A 276 11.39 -7.95 26.51
N ALA A 277 12.51 -8.06 27.25
CA ALA A 277 13.84 -7.87 26.68
C ALA A 277 14.23 -9.00 25.71
N VAL A 278 13.90 -10.26 26.04
CA VAL A 278 14.14 -11.43 25.16
C VAL A 278 13.32 -11.34 23.89
N THR A 279 12.03 -10.98 23.98
CA THR A 279 11.19 -10.76 22.79
C THR A 279 11.73 -9.60 21.94
N GLY A 280 12.19 -8.51 22.58
CA GLY A 280 12.85 -7.40 21.88
C GLY A 280 14.11 -7.84 21.13
N ALA A 281 14.94 -8.69 21.74
CA ALA A 281 16.13 -9.25 21.11
C ALA A 281 15.78 -10.20 19.94
N GLY A 282 14.75 -11.04 20.11
CA GLY A 282 14.26 -11.91 19.04
C GLY A 282 13.74 -11.13 17.83
N LEU A 283 12.98 -10.06 18.05
CA LEU A 283 12.50 -9.16 16.99
C LEU A 283 13.66 -8.46 16.27
N ALA A 284 14.64 -7.95 17.02
CA ALA A 284 15.82 -7.30 16.43
C ALA A 284 16.65 -8.28 15.59
N LEU A 285 16.86 -9.50 16.07
CA LEU A 285 17.59 -10.54 15.33
C LEU A 285 16.83 -10.94 14.06
N THR A 286 15.51 -11.11 14.15
CA THR A 286 14.67 -11.42 13.00
C THR A 286 14.68 -10.30 11.96
N ALA A 287 14.65 -9.02 12.40
CA ALA A 287 14.78 -7.88 11.52
C ALA A 287 16.10 -7.89 10.75
N VAL A 288 17.23 -8.09 11.44
CA VAL A 288 18.55 -8.15 10.82
C VAL A 288 18.65 -9.35 9.86
N LEU A 289 18.13 -10.51 10.25
CA LEU A 289 18.16 -11.71 9.42
C LEU A 289 17.33 -11.55 8.15
N LEU A 290 16.13 -10.98 8.24
CA LEU A 290 15.31 -10.66 7.07
C LEU A 290 16.00 -9.65 6.15
N PHE A 291 16.61 -8.59 6.68
CA PHE A 291 17.31 -7.60 5.87
C PHE A 291 18.53 -8.18 5.14
N LEU A 292 19.29 -9.09 5.79
CA LEU A 292 20.54 -9.63 5.24
C LEU A 292 20.35 -10.86 4.34
N VAL A 293 19.34 -11.70 4.62
CA VAL A 293 19.18 -13.00 3.98
C VAL A 293 18.13 -12.97 2.86
N TYR A 294 17.20 -12.00 2.86
CA TYR A 294 16.16 -11.97 1.85
C TYR A 294 16.76 -11.65 0.47
N PRO A 295 16.60 -12.54 -0.54
CA PRO A 295 17.31 -12.43 -1.80
C PRO A 295 16.82 -11.24 -2.63
N ALA A 296 17.75 -10.41 -3.11
CA ALA A 296 17.43 -9.35 -4.05
C ALA A 296 16.96 -9.96 -5.39
N PRO A 297 15.85 -9.48 -5.96
CA PRO A 297 15.36 -9.99 -7.22
C PRO A 297 16.29 -9.52 -8.34
N ASN A 298 16.86 -10.48 -9.06
CA ASN A 298 17.61 -10.23 -10.28
C ASN A 298 16.74 -10.65 -11.46
N ALA A 299 16.54 -9.74 -12.40
CA ALA A 299 15.97 -10.10 -13.69
C ALA A 299 17.10 -10.73 -14.52
N ASP A 300 17.05 -12.04 -14.70
CA ASP A 300 17.96 -12.74 -15.62
C ASP A 300 17.49 -12.45 -17.05
N ILE A 301 18.08 -11.43 -17.64
CA ILE A 301 17.79 -10.94 -19.00
C ILE A 301 18.95 -11.38 -19.87
N PRO A 302 18.70 -12.15 -20.95
CA PRO A 302 19.76 -12.58 -21.84
C PRO A 302 20.48 -11.36 -22.44
N ASP A 303 21.80 -11.39 -22.43
CA ASP A 303 22.64 -10.34 -23.01
C ASP A 303 22.51 -10.25 -24.54
N GLU A 304 22.09 -11.35 -25.18
CA GLU A 304 21.89 -11.49 -26.62
C GLU A 304 20.42 -11.81 -26.92
N MET A 305 19.83 -11.03 -27.82
CA MET A 305 18.44 -11.20 -28.26
C MET A 305 18.41 -11.58 -29.74
N PRO A 306 17.72 -12.66 -30.14
CA PRO A 306 17.70 -13.09 -31.52
C PRO A 306 16.87 -12.14 -32.39
N LEU A 307 17.48 -11.72 -33.50
CA LEU A 307 16.83 -10.95 -34.57
C LEU A 307 16.29 -11.93 -35.62
N VAL A 308 15.04 -11.75 -36.02
CA VAL A 308 14.39 -12.54 -37.06
C VAL A 308 14.00 -11.67 -38.23
N SER A 309 13.99 -12.23 -39.44
CA SER A 309 13.46 -11.53 -40.62
C SER A 309 11.98 -11.27 -40.43
N ARG A 310 11.51 -10.08 -40.81
CA ARG A 310 10.08 -9.75 -40.75
C ARG A 310 9.25 -10.57 -41.73
N THR A 311 9.86 -10.99 -42.84
CA THR A 311 9.18 -11.72 -43.91
C THR A 311 9.24 -13.24 -43.70
N SER A 312 10.41 -13.81 -43.36
CA SER A 312 10.60 -15.26 -43.26
C SER A 312 10.58 -15.82 -41.84
N GLN A 313 10.63 -14.96 -40.80
CA GLN A 313 10.79 -15.32 -39.39
C GLN A 313 12.00 -16.21 -39.06
N GLN A 314 12.94 -16.38 -40.00
CA GLN A 314 14.21 -17.04 -39.74
C GLN A 314 15.15 -16.11 -38.98
N THR A 315 16.03 -16.66 -38.15
CA THR A 315 17.05 -15.91 -37.41
C THR A 315 18.06 -15.31 -38.40
N VAL A 316 18.28 -14.00 -38.32
CA VAL A 316 19.19 -13.24 -39.19
C VAL A 316 20.37 -12.65 -38.40
N GLY A 317 20.30 -12.67 -37.06
CA GLY A 317 21.34 -12.08 -36.23
C GLY A 317 20.99 -12.03 -34.75
N HIS A 318 21.77 -11.26 -33.99
CA HIS A 318 21.50 -10.95 -32.60
C HIS A 318 21.70 -9.45 -32.32
N ILE A 319 21.00 -8.95 -31.30
CA ILE A 319 21.26 -7.65 -30.70
C ILE A 319 21.78 -7.87 -29.29
N SER A 320 22.95 -7.32 -28.99
CA SER A 320 23.56 -7.42 -27.66
C SER A 320 23.69 -6.05 -27.01
N SER A 321 23.44 -5.98 -25.72
CA SER A 321 23.71 -4.75 -24.96
C SER A 321 25.23 -4.60 -24.74
N GLN A 322 25.77 -3.40 -24.97
CA GLN A 322 27.17 -3.11 -24.68
C GLN A 322 27.28 -2.13 -23.50
N PRO A 323 28.07 -2.46 -22.47
CA PRO A 323 28.32 -1.54 -21.37
C PRO A 323 29.20 -0.39 -21.86
N ALA A 324 28.60 0.78 -22.11
CA ALA A 324 29.31 2.00 -22.46
C ALA A 324 29.09 3.07 -21.38
N ALA A 325 30.14 3.86 -21.11
CA ALA A 325 30.22 4.84 -20.02
C ALA A 325 29.06 5.85 -20.03
N GLY A 326 27.98 5.51 -19.32
CA GLY A 326 26.82 6.39 -19.08
C GLY A 326 25.74 6.42 -20.17
N LYS A 327 25.86 5.67 -21.27
CA LYS A 327 24.83 5.62 -22.34
C LYS A 327 24.54 4.18 -22.78
N PRO A 328 23.27 3.78 -22.94
CA PRO A 328 22.96 2.46 -23.47
C PRO A 328 23.38 2.40 -24.96
N GLN A 329 24.28 1.48 -25.27
CA GLN A 329 24.70 1.16 -26.64
C GLN A 329 24.30 -0.27 -26.95
N PHE A 330 23.85 -0.53 -28.19
CA PHE A 330 23.50 -1.86 -28.65
C PHE A 330 24.32 -2.19 -29.89
N ALA A 331 24.92 -3.38 -29.90
CA ALA A 331 25.53 -3.92 -31.09
C ALA A 331 24.51 -4.80 -31.81
N VAL A 332 24.27 -4.50 -33.09
CA VAL A 332 23.49 -5.33 -33.98
C VAL A 332 24.45 -6.08 -34.88
N THR A 333 24.44 -7.40 -34.77
CA THR A 333 25.24 -8.33 -35.58
C THR A 333 24.28 -9.12 -36.45
N LEU A 334 24.45 -8.98 -37.76
CA LEU A 334 23.62 -9.63 -38.77
C LEU A 334 24.51 -10.58 -39.57
N GLU A 335 23.99 -11.75 -39.94
CA GLU A 335 24.74 -12.73 -40.73
C GLU A 335 25.15 -12.10 -42.08
N GLY A 336 26.46 -12.03 -42.34
CA GLY A 336 27.01 -11.51 -43.59
C GLY A 336 27.24 -9.98 -43.64
N LEU A 337 26.92 -9.22 -42.58
CA LEU A 337 27.18 -7.77 -42.48
C LEU A 337 28.14 -7.43 -41.34
N PRO A 338 28.91 -6.32 -41.44
CA PRO A 338 29.71 -5.84 -40.33
C PRO A 338 28.81 -5.42 -39.16
N ALA A 339 29.24 -5.70 -37.93
CA ALA A 339 28.51 -5.32 -36.72
C ALA A 339 28.26 -3.80 -36.70
N ALA A 340 27.00 -3.41 -36.58
CA ALA A 340 26.60 -2.02 -36.50
C ALA A 340 26.36 -1.64 -35.02
N SER A 341 27.08 -0.64 -34.53
CA SER A 341 26.83 -0.09 -33.20
C SER A 341 25.73 0.97 -33.27
N LEU A 342 24.56 0.66 -32.70
CA LEU A 342 23.47 1.62 -32.51
C LEU A 342 23.68 2.34 -31.18
N THR A 343 23.96 3.65 -31.25
CA THR A 343 24.00 4.50 -30.06
C THR A 343 22.65 5.18 -29.90
N VAL A 344 22.07 5.09 -28.69
CA VAL A 344 20.81 5.75 -28.38
C VAL A 344 21.04 7.27 -28.27
N PRO A 345 20.36 8.10 -29.08
CA PRO A 345 20.53 9.56 -29.01
C PRO A 345 19.93 10.14 -27.72
N ASP A 346 20.69 10.98 -27.00
CA ASP A 346 20.25 11.61 -25.73
C ASP A 346 18.94 12.43 -25.87
N ASP A 347 18.69 13.00 -27.05
CA ASP A 347 17.52 13.82 -27.37
C ASP A 347 16.20 13.00 -27.41
N GLN A 348 16.28 11.68 -27.65
CA GLN A 348 15.10 10.83 -27.81
C GLN A 348 14.71 10.02 -26.56
N LEU A 349 15.61 9.90 -25.57
CA LEU A 349 15.37 9.16 -24.31
C LEU A 349 14.26 9.75 -23.41
N SER A 350 13.73 10.93 -23.75
CA SER A 350 12.78 11.70 -22.92
C SER A 350 11.30 11.45 -23.25
N LYS A 351 10.93 10.79 -24.36
CA LYS A 351 9.54 10.42 -24.65
C LYS A 351 9.15 9.17 -23.85
N VAL A 352 8.84 9.36 -22.57
CA VAL A 352 8.24 8.32 -21.73
C VAL A 352 6.74 8.26 -22.03
N THR A 353 6.29 7.17 -22.63
CA THR A 353 4.86 6.88 -22.82
C THR A 353 4.20 6.66 -21.45
N THR A 354 2.90 6.92 -21.32
CA THR A 354 2.10 6.73 -20.08
C THR A 354 2.25 5.35 -19.42
N SER A 355 2.73 4.36 -20.18
CA SER A 355 3.01 2.98 -19.74
C SER A 355 4.43 2.74 -19.19
N GLY A 356 5.28 3.77 -19.08
CA GLY A 356 6.67 3.64 -18.62
C GLY A 356 7.62 3.05 -19.67
N LYS A 357 7.18 2.96 -20.93
CA LYS A 357 8.00 2.60 -22.10
C LYS A 357 8.71 3.84 -22.64
N GLN A 358 9.97 3.68 -23.06
CA GLN A 358 10.77 4.71 -23.72
C GLN A 358 11.00 4.31 -25.17
N GLU A 359 10.58 5.15 -26.10
CA GLU A 359 10.75 4.91 -27.54
C GLU A 359 11.93 5.71 -28.08
N TRP A 360 12.72 5.09 -28.95
CA TRP A 360 13.84 5.75 -29.62
C TRP A 360 13.99 5.25 -31.05
N GLN A 361 14.54 6.11 -31.89
CA GLN A 361 14.79 5.85 -33.29
C GLN A 361 16.27 6.08 -33.61
N ALA A 362 16.88 5.17 -34.36
CA ALA A 362 18.23 5.33 -34.88
C ALA A 362 18.27 5.07 -36.38
N ASN A 363 19.19 5.75 -37.06
CA ASN A 363 19.39 5.58 -38.49
C ASN A 363 20.86 5.22 -38.76
N TYR A 364 21.10 4.25 -39.63
CA TYR A 364 22.42 3.94 -40.16
C TYR A 364 22.33 3.66 -41.65
N SER A 365 23.44 3.84 -42.37
CA SER A 365 23.49 3.55 -43.79
C SER A 365 24.76 2.79 -44.15
N TYR A 366 24.67 1.94 -45.16
CA TYR A 366 25.81 1.21 -45.70
C TYR A 366 25.67 1.02 -47.21
N GLU A 367 26.79 0.68 -47.84
CA GLU A 367 26.86 0.33 -49.25
C GLU A 367 26.87 -1.22 -49.37
N PRO A 368 25.89 -1.84 -50.06
CA PRO A 368 25.83 -3.29 -50.22
C PRO A 368 27.07 -3.86 -50.91
N ALA A 369 27.58 -5.00 -50.45
CA ALA A 369 28.76 -5.65 -51.03
C ALA A 369 28.53 -6.13 -52.49
N ASP A 370 27.30 -6.55 -52.82
CA ASP A 370 26.90 -7.03 -54.15
C ASP A 370 26.33 -5.91 -55.06
N ALA A 371 26.79 -4.68 -54.88
CA ALA A 371 26.33 -3.52 -55.64
C ALA A 371 26.75 -3.58 -57.13
N SER A 372 25.83 -3.98 -58.02
CA SER A 372 26.08 -4.00 -59.45
C SER A 372 26.27 -2.58 -60.02
N SER A 373 27.42 -2.33 -60.64
CA SER A 373 27.77 -1.09 -61.35
C SER A 373 28.76 -1.41 -62.48
N PRO A 374 28.58 -0.89 -63.72
CA PRO A 374 27.56 0.05 -64.16
C PRO A 374 26.20 -0.61 -64.45
N LEU A 375 25.11 0.16 -64.42
CA LEU A 375 23.74 -0.29 -64.69
C LEU A 375 23.23 0.15 -66.07
N THR A 376 22.57 -0.74 -66.79
CA THR A 376 21.81 -0.39 -68.01
C THR A 376 20.49 0.30 -67.67
N LEU A 377 19.88 0.99 -68.64
CA LEU A 377 18.57 1.62 -68.46
C LEU A 377 17.50 0.60 -68.04
N ASP A 378 17.52 -0.61 -68.62
CA ASP A 378 16.58 -1.69 -68.28
C ASP A 378 16.75 -2.16 -66.83
N GLN A 379 17.99 -2.27 -66.34
CA GLN A 379 18.27 -2.62 -64.95
C GLN A 379 17.84 -1.51 -63.98
N VAL A 380 18.02 -0.25 -64.35
CA VAL A 380 17.53 0.90 -63.56
C VAL A 380 16.00 0.91 -63.51
N MET A 381 15.32 0.67 -64.64
CA MET A 381 13.87 0.59 -64.68
C MET A 381 13.36 -0.60 -63.87
N ALA A 382 14.01 -1.76 -63.95
CA ALA A 382 13.66 -2.94 -63.14
C ALA A 382 13.75 -2.63 -61.63
N ALA A 383 14.82 -1.96 -61.19
CA ALA A 383 14.99 -1.54 -59.81
C ALA A 383 13.97 -0.47 -59.36
N TYR A 384 13.48 0.38 -60.28
CA TYR A 384 12.48 1.42 -59.99
C TYR A 384 11.02 0.94 -60.13
N GLY A 385 10.79 -0.35 -60.42
CA GLY A 385 9.44 -0.92 -60.57
C GLY A 385 8.90 -0.90 -62.00
N ASN A 386 9.77 -1.19 -62.98
CA ASN A 386 9.52 -1.26 -64.41
C ASN A 386 8.95 0.04 -65.02
N ARG A 387 9.39 1.18 -64.50
CA ARG A 387 9.03 2.52 -65.00
C ARG A 387 10.29 3.36 -65.19
N ILE A 388 10.24 4.32 -66.10
CA ILE A 388 11.32 5.30 -66.27
C ILE A 388 11.32 6.23 -65.05
N PRO A 389 12.43 6.34 -64.29
CA PRO A 389 12.49 7.25 -63.16
C PRO A 389 12.30 8.71 -63.58
N VAL A 390 11.67 9.49 -62.71
CA VAL A 390 11.43 10.91 -62.95
C VAL A 390 12.76 11.63 -63.21
N GLY A 391 12.85 12.36 -64.33
CA GLY A 391 14.06 13.08 -64.72
C GLY A 391 15.07 12.28 -65.55
N LEU A 392 14.79 11.02 -65.86
CA LEU A 392 15.52 10.25 -66.88
C LEU A 392 14.73 10.26 -68.21
N SER A 393 15.41 10.55 -69.31
CA SER A 393 14.85 10.47 -70.65
C SER A 393 15.71 9.49 -71.46
N PRO A 394 15.17 8.35 -71.95
CA PRO A 394 15.94 7.36 -72.70
C PRO A 394 16.66 7.92 -73.92
N ALA A 395 16.09 8.95 -74.56
CA ALA A 395 16.67 9.60 -75.73
C ALA A 395 17.89 10.49 -75.39
N GLN A 396 17.93 11.05 -74.19
CA GLN A 396 19.01 11.94 -73.74
C GLN A 396 20.02 11.21 -72.84
N HIS A 397 19.56 10.14 -72.17
CA HIS A 397 20.31 9.35 -71.21
C HIS A 397 20.16 7.84 -71.58
N PRO A 398 20.91 7.33 -72.56
CA PRO A 398 20.74 5.95 -73.05
C PRO A 398 21.35 4.87 -72.12
N GLY A 399 22.19 5.25 -71.16
CA GLY A 399 23.01 4.34 -70.35
C GLY A 399 24.28 3.88 -71.09
N PRO A 400 25.18 3.12 -70.42
CA PRO A 400 25.10 2.66 -69.04
C PRO A 400 25.45 3.76 -68.02
N TYR A 401 24.86 3.66 -66.83
CA TYR A 401 25.03 4.59 -65.71
C TYR A 401 26.04 4.04 -64.70
N GLN A 402 26.90 4.89 -64.16
CA GLN A 402 27.61 4.55 -62.93
C GLN A 402 26.62 4.61 -61.78
N ALA A 403 26.48 3.50 -61.05
CA ALA A 403 25.55 3.38 -59.96
C ALA A 403 26.30 3.25 -58.63
N LYS A 404 25.90 4.05 -57.65
CA LYS A 404 26.28 3.90 -56.25
C LYS A 404 25.04 3.49 -55.46
N TRP A 405 25.11 2.39 -54.74
CA TRP A 405 24.00 1.86 -53.94
C TRP A 405 24.15 2.27 -52.49
N THR A 406 23.08 2.78 -51.90
CA THR A 406 23.04 3.14 -50.48
C THR A 406 21.78 2.57 -49.86
N VAL A 407 21.92 1.78 -48.80
CA VAL A 407 20.78 1.31 -48.00
C VAL A 407 20.74 2.15 -46.73
N ASN A 408 19.63 2.86 -46.51
CA ASN A 408 19.35 3.56 -45.27
C ASN A 408 18.43 2.68 -44.42
N CYS A 409 18.84 2.39 -43.19
CA CYS A 409 18.09 1.57 -42.25
C CYS A 409 17.63 2.46 -41.12
N SER A 410 16.31 2.55 -40.93
CA SER A 410 15.71 3.18 -39.76
C SER A 410 15.36 2.08 -38.77
N VAL A 411 15.72 2.26 -37.50
CA VAL A 411 15.44 1.32 -36.41
C VAL A 411 14.52 2.02 -35.42
N ASP A 412 13.35 1.45 -35.20
CA ASP A 412 12.42 1.87 -34.17
C ASP A 412 12.49 0.86 -33.03
N ALA A 413 12.76 1.34 -31.81
CA ALA A 413 12.96 0.47 -30.66
C ALA A 413 12.34 1.04 -29.39
N THR A 414 11.93 0.13 -28.52
CA THR A 414 11.27 0.45 -27.26
C THR A 414 12.04 -0.19 -26.11
N MET A 415 12.28 0.60 -25.08
CA MET A 415 12.90 0.17 -23.84
C MET A 415 11.93 0.20 -22.67
N MET A 416 12.20 -0.69 -21.71
CA MET A 416 11.60 -0.68 -20.38
C MET A 416 12.70 -0.90 -19.36
N ARG A 417 12.81 0.00 -18.38
CA ARG A 417 13.81 -0.09 -17.28
C ARG A 417 15.26 -0.29 -17.76
N GLY A 418 15.63 0.35 -18.86
CA GLY A 418 16.99 0.29 -19.43
C GLY A 418 17.26 -0.94 -20.32
N VAL A 419 16.26 -1.78 -20.59
CA VAL A 419 16.37 -2.98 -21.41
C VAL A 419 15.54 -2.80 -22.68
N VAL A 420 16.09 -3.19 -23.83
CA VAL A 420 15.36 -3.18 -25.11
C VAL A 420 14.36 -4.34 -25.13
N VAL A 421 13.10 -4.01 -25.39
CA VAL A 421 11.98 -4.96 -25.39
C VAL A 421 11.53 -5.27 -26.82
N THR A 422 11.47 -4.23 -27.66
CA THR A 422 11.17 -4.36 -29.09
C THR A 422 12.19 -3.54 -29.86
N ALA A 423 12.62 -4.06 -31.00
CA ALA A 423 13.37 -3.30 -32.00
C ALA A 423 12.99 -3.87 -33.37
N GLU A 424 12.65 -2.99 -34.29
CA GLU A 424 12.37 -3.32 -35.68
C GLU A 424 13.12 -2.38 -36.60
N SER A 425 13.54 -2.89 -37.76
CA SER A 425 14.25 -2.09 -38.75
C SER A 425 13.54 -2.09 -40.10
N HIS A 426 13.55 -0.92 -40.73
CA HIS A 426 12.94 -0.62 -42.00
C HIS A 426 14.01 -0.20 -43.00
N PRO A 427 14.27 -1.00 -44.06
CA PRO A 427 15.21 -0.63 -45.11
C PRO A 427 14.59 0.32 -46.13
N ALA A 428 15.35 1.33 -46.54
CA ALA A 428 15.10 2.16 -47.71
C ALA A 428 16.34 2.13 -48.61
N THR A 429 16.24 1.49 -49.77
CA THR A 429 17.36 1.38 -50.71
C THR A 429 17.32 2.49 -51.74
N PHE A 430 18.46 3.11 -51.98
CA PHE A 430 18.65 4.20 -52.92
C PHE A 430 19.76 3.88 -53.91
N ILE A 431 19.60 4.31 -55.16
CA ILE A 431 20.63 4.23 -56.19
C ILE A 431 20.93 5.66 -56.62
N THR A 432 22.18 6.09 -56.48
CA THR A 432 22.68 7.34 -57.06
C THR A 432 23.33 7.04 -58.39
N LEU A 433 22.71 7.53 -59.47
CA LEU A 433 23.14 7.36 -60.85
C LEU A 433 23.96 8.57 -61.32
N SER A 434 25.08 8.32 -61.98
CA SER A 434 25.92 9.34 -62.62
C SER A 434 26.39 8.89 -64.01
N GLY A 435 26.82 9.85 -64.84
CA GLY A 435 27.26 9.60 -66.22
C GLY A 435 26.10 9.56 -67.23
N SER A 436 26.37 9.05 -68.45
CA SER A 436 25.40 8.92 -69.54
C SER A 436 24.59 10.21 -69.86
N GLY A 437 25.25 11.38 -69.87
CA GLY A 437 24.62 12.65 -70.22
C GLY A 437 23.90 13.36 -69.06
N LEU A 438 23.87 12.79 -67.86
CA LEU A 438 23.34 13.44 -66.66
C LEU A 438 24.22 14.62 -66.22
N GLN A 439 23.64 15.83 -66.17
CA GLN A 439 24.33 17.05 -65.71
C GLN A 439 24.61 17.05 -64.19
N SER A 440 23.85 16.26 -63.41
CA SER A 440 24.03 16.08 -61.97
C SER A 440 23.65 14.66 -61.57
N PRO A 441 24.26 14.08 -60.51
CA PRO A 441 23.88 12.77 -60.01
C PRO A 441 22.39 12.73 -59.62
N ARG A 442 21.71 11.63 -59.93
CA ARG A 442 20.29 11.43 -59.62
C ARG A 442 20.10 10.26 -58.67
N THR A 443 19.52 10.53 -57.51
CA THR A 443 19.17 9.49 -56.53
C THR A 443 17.73 9.05 -56.73
N ILE A 444 17.52 7.75 -56.88
CA ILE A 444 16.20 7.13 -57.01
C ILE A 444 16.02 6.08 -55.90
N SER A 445 14.79 5.89 -55.42
CA SER A 445 14.47 4.77 -54.55
C SER A 445 14.41 3.48 -55.35
N ALA A 446 15.03 2.42 -54.85
CA ALA A 446 15.04 1.12 -55.50
C ALA A 446 14.20 0.11 -54.71
N ARG A 447 13.39 -0.67 -55.43
CA ARG A 447 12.80 -1.91 -54.93
C ARG A 447 13.87 -2.99 -54.99
N ALA A 448 14.85 -2.95 -54.10
CA ALA A 448 15.64 -4.14 -53.82
C ALA A 448 14.67 -5.23 -53.30
N ARG A 449 14.87 -6.50 -53.66
CA ARG A 449 14.13 -7.61 -53.04
C ARG A 449 14.42 -7.50 -51.54
N SER A 450 13.39 -7.33 -50.72
CA SER A 450 13.53 -7.03 -49.28
C SER A 450 14.38 -8.03 -48.50
N ALA A 451 14.57 -9.25 -49.02
CA ALA A 451 15.45 -10.27 -48.47
C ALA A 451 16.97 -9.99 -48.66
N GLU A 452 17.36 -9.14 -49.61
CA GLU A 452 18.76 -8.80 -49.92
C GLU A 452 19.21 -7.51 -49.20
N ALA A 453 18.28 -6.64 -48.79
CA ALA A 453 18.58 -5.48 -47.95
C ALA A 453 18.64 -5.95 -46.50
N GLY A 454 19.82 -6.34 -46.01
CA GLY A 454 20.03 -7.00 -44.70
C GLY A 454 19.60 -6.24 -43.43
N CYS A 455 18.74 -5.23 -43.55
CA CYS A 455 18.09 -4.50 -42.46
C CYS A 455 16.60 -4.81 -42.26
N ASP A 456 15.99 -5.76 -42.99
CA ASP A 456 14.58 -6.17 -42.74
C ASP A 456 14.47 -7.18 -41.58
N TRP A 457 14.74 -6.71 -40.36
CA TRP A 457 14.74 -7.54 -39.15
C TRP A 457 13.90 -6.95 -38.03
N GLN A 458 13.46 -7.81 -37.11
CA GLN A 458 12.80 -7.45 -35.85
C GLN A 458 13.25 -8.41 -34.74
N ILE A 459 13.21 -7.97 -33.48
CA ILE A 459 13.33 -8.90 -32.34
C ILE A 459 12.18 -9.90 -32.42
N SER A 460 12.47 -11.18 -32.21
CA SER A 460 11.44 -12.23 -32.22
C SER A 460 10.24 -11.85 -31.33
N PRO A 461 8.99 -11.82 -31.85
CA PRO A 461 7.82 -11.45 -31.06
C PRO A 461 7.63 -12.32 -29.81
N ALA A 462 7.95 -13.62 -29.90
CA ALA A 462 7.90 -14.54 -28.76
C ALA A 462 8.92 -14.17 -27.68
N PHE A 463 10.12 -13.75 -28.10
CA PHE A 463 11.19 -13.32 -27.20
C PHE A 463 10.87 -11.96 -26.55
N SER A 464 10.27 -11.04 -27.31
CA SER A 464 9.78 -9.76 -26.79
C SER A 464 8.73 -9.95 -25.70
N GLN A 465 7.75 -10.84 -25.92
CA GLN A 465 6.74 -11.18 -24.92
C GLN A 465 7.35 -11.81 -23.66
N ASP A 466 8.34 -12.69 -23.80
CA ASP A 466 9.06 -13.30 -22.67
C ASP A 466 9.83 -12.25 -21.86
N ILE A 467 10.57 -11.33 -22.52
CA ILE A 467 11.26 -10.23 -21.85
C ILE A 467 10.28 -9.33 -21.11
N GLU A 468 9.17 -8.94 -21.76
CA GLU A 468 8.15 -8.13 -21.10
C GLU A 468 7.58 -8.81 -19.85
N GLN A 469 7.34 -10.12 -19.92
CA GLN A 469 6.86 -10.90 -18.79
C GLN A 469 7.91 -10.95 -17.67
N ARG A 470 9.17 -11.27 -17.97
CA ARG A 470 10.27 -11.27 -17.00
C ARG A 470 10.47 -9.92 -16.33
N LEU A 471 10.36 -8.82 -17.08
CA LEU A 471 10.47 -7.47 -16.54
C LEU A 471 9.30 -7.11 -15.61
N ARG A 472 8.07 -7.55 -15.95
CA ARG A 472 6.90 -7.41 -15.07
C ARG A 472 7.03 -8.26 -13.80
N ASP A 473 7.47 -9.50 -13.92
CA ASP A 473 7.68 -10.40 -12.80
C ASP A 473 8.80 -9.87 -11.87
N ALA A 474 9.88 -9.35 -12.43
CA ALA A 474 10.93 -8.67 -11.68
C ALA A 474 10.43 -7.39 -10.98
N ALA A 475 9.51 -6.64 -11.61
CA ALA A 475 8.86 -5.49 -10.96
C ALA A 475 8.04 -5.92 -9.73
N ALA A 476 7.19 -6.93 -9.88
CA ALA A 476 6.41 -7.47 -8.77
C ALA A 476 7.32 -8.03 -7.67
N ALA A 477 8.40 -8.74 -8.04
CA ALA A 477 9.38 -9.27 -7.10
C ALA A 477 10.12 -8.15 -6.34
N GLN A 478 10.41 -7.01 -6.99
CA GLN A 478 11.01 -5.84 -6.35
C GLN A 478 10.10 -5.21 -5.31
N ASP A 479 8.80 -5.11 -5.57
CA ASP A 479 7.83 -4.59 -4.60
C ASP A 479 7.72 -5.51 -3.38
N VAL A 480 7.69 -6.83 -3.62
CA VAL A 480 7.70 -7.84 -2.55
C VAL A 480 9.02 -7.79 -1.76
N TYR A 481 10.16 -7.62 -2.44
CA TYR A 481 11.47 -7.45 -1.81
C TYR A 481 11.48 -6.21 -0.91
N HIS A 482 11.02 -5.07 -1.39
CA HIS A 482 10.99 -3.84 -0.61
C HIS A 482 10.16 -4.01 0.68
N PHE A 483 9.03 -4.72 0.62
CA PHE A 483 8.26 -5.05 1.81
C PHE A 483 9.03 -5.94 2.80
N TRP A 484 9.53 -7.09 2.35
CA TRP A 484 10.15 -8.09 3.25
C TRP A 484 11.54 -7.69 3.74
N ALA A 485 12.33 -7.05 2.90
CA ALA A 485 13.70 -6.67 3.22
C ALA A 485 13.77 -5.28 3.89
N VAL A 486 12.82 -4.36 3.66
CA VAL A 486 12.90 -2.98 4.19
C VAL A 486 11.77 -2.67 5.18
N ILE A 487 10.51 -2.81 4.77
CA ILE A 487 9.36 -2.36 5.59
C ILE A 487 9.17 -3.26 6.83
N LEU A 488 9.16 -4.59 6.66
CA LEU A 488 8.94 -5.51 7.77
C LEU A 488 10.09 -5.47 8.81
N PRO A 489 11.38 -5.45 8.40
CA PRO A 489 12.49 -5.32 9.34
C PRO A 489 12.50 -3.99 10.09
N THR A 490 12.13 -2.89 9.43
CA THR A 490 12.02 -1.58 10.11
C THR A 490 10.90 -1.59 11.16
N LEU A 491 9.75 -2.19 10.86
CA LEU A 491 8.69 -2.40 11.86
C LEU A 491 9.15 -3.25 13.05
N PHE A 492 9.85 -4.36 12.79
CA PHE A 492 10.42 -5.19 13.86
C PHE A 492 11.50 -4.46 14.67
N ALA A 493 12.30 -3.59 14.05
CA ALA A 493 13.27 -2.75 14.74
C ALA A 493 12.59 -1.72 15.67
N ILE A 494 11.50 -1.10 15.21
CA ILE A 494 10.69 -0.17 16.04
C ILE A 494 10.05 -0.92 17.22
N LEU A 495 9.48 -2.10 16.98
CA LEU A 495 8.90 -2.94 18.04
C LEU A 495 9.96 -3.43 19.04
N ALA A 496 11.14 -3.81 18.56
CA ALA A 496 12.26 -4.17 19.42
C ALA A 496 12.69 -2.98 20.28
N PHE A 497 12.80 -1.78 19.70
CA PHE A 497 13.15 -0.57 20.43
C PHE A 497 12.14 -0.24 21.53
N THR A 498 10.84 -0.31 21.24
CA THR A 498 9.79 -0.08 22.25
C THR A 498 9.80 -1.14 23.36
N CYS A 499 10.06 -2.42 23.02
CA CYS A 499 10.26 -3.49 24.00
C CYS A 499 11.45 -3.20 24.91
N PHE A 500 12.63 -2.85 24.37
CA PHE A 500 13.82 -2.51 25.14
C PHE A 500 13.60 -1.28 26.02
N PHE A 501 12.93 -0.24 25.49
CA PHE A 501 12.59 0.95 26.26
C PHE A 501 11.66 0.62 27.43
N SER A 502 10.63 -0.20 27.20
CA SER A 502 9.69 -0.63 28.25
C SER A 502 10.40 -1.47 29.33
N ALA A 503 11.25 -2.42 28.94
CA ALA A 503 12.03 -3.25 29.84
C ALA A 503 12.99 -2.40 30.68
N SER A 504 13.70 -1.46 30.06
CA SER A 504 14.59 -0.50 30.72
C SER A 504 13.83 0.32 31.77
N ARG A 505 12.64 0.84 31.42
CA ARG A 505 11.78 1.58 32.36
C ARG A 505 11.33 0.70 33.54
N GLN A 506 10.99 -0.55 33.30
CA GLN A 506 10.62 -1.51 34.35
C GLN A 506 11.82 -1.84 35.26
N PHE A 507 13.01 -2.09 34.70
CA PHE A 507 14.23 -2.33 35.48
C PHE A 507 14.63 -1.12 36.33
N ARG A 508 14.51 0.11 35.79
CA ARG A 508 14.75 1.35 36.55
C ARG A 508 13.77 1.49 37.72
N ARG A 509 12.48 1.23 37.51
CA ARG A 509 11.46 1.22 38.58
C ARG A 509 11.79 0.21 39.68
N LEU A 510 12.17 -1.01 39.30
CA LEU A 510 12.54 -2.06 40.25
C LEU A 510 13.80 -1.70 41.07
N LYS A 511 14.81 -1.09 40.43
CA LYS A 511 16.00 -0.57 41.14
C LYS A 511 15.63 0.54 42.12
N GLY A 512 14.76 1.48 41.73
CA GLY A 512 14.30 2.58 42.59
C GLY A 512 13.52 2.12 43.82
N VAL A 513 12.65 1.10 43.68
CA VAL A 513 11.94 0.49 44.82
C VAL A 513 12.90 -0.20 45.78
N ARG A 514 13.91 -0.91 45.26
CA ARG A 514 14.93 -1.59 46.08
C ARG A 514 15.81 -0.61 46.86
N ALA A 515 16.14 0.55 46.27
CA ALA A 515 16.89 1.63 46.93
C ALA A 515 16.08 2.28 48.07
N ARG A 516 14.79 2.58 47.85
CA ARG A 516 13.89 3.09 48.91
C ARG A 516 13.64 2.08 50.03
N GLY A 517 13.55 0.79 49.71
CA GLY A 517 13.42 -0.29 50.69
C GLY A 517 14.63 -0.37 51.63
N ARG A 518 15.86 -0.34 51.07
CA ARG A 518 17.10 -0.34 51.87
C ARG A 518 17.26 0.91 52.74
N SER A 519 16.87 2.10 52.24
CA SER A 519 16.89 3.34 53.02
C SER A 519 15.94 3.30 54.23
N LYS A 520 14.73 2.75 54.08
CA LYS A 520 13.80 2.59 55.21
C LYS A 520 14.31 1.57 56.25
N GLN A 521 14.94 0.51 55.80
CA GLN A 521 15.48 -0.53 56.68
C GLN A 521 16.70 -0.04 57.48
N GLY A 522 17.59 0.73 56.85
CA GLY A 522 18.70 1.39 57.56
C GLY A 522 18.25 2.47 58.57
N LEU A 523 17.12 3.14 58.33
CA LEU A 523 16.52 4.06 59.30
C LEU A 523 15.92 3.32 60.51
N LEU A 524 15.28 2.17 60.31
CA LEU A 524 14.72 1.36 61.40
C LEU A 524 15.80 0.67 62.26
N ASP A 525 16.92 0.26 61.66
CA ASP A 525 18.07 -0.27 62.41
C ASP A 525 18.81 0.82 63.19
N SER A 526 18.78 2.08 62.72
CA SER A 526 19.34 3.22 63.47
C SER A 526 18.46 3.66 64.65
N SER A 527 17.15 3.44 64.59
CA SER A 527 16.21 3.81 65.66
C SER A 527 16.04 2.75 66.75
N THR A 528 16.66 1.57 66.60
CA THR A 528 16.63 0.49 67.61
C THR A 528 17.90 0.44 68.47
N HIS A 529 18.87 1.32 68.20
CA HIS A 529 20.12 1.45 68.96
C HIS A 529 20.24 2.78 69.75
N GLN A 530 19.16 3.53 69.88
CA GLN A 530 19.01 4.63 70.86
C GLN A 530 17.94 4.22 71.87
#